data_AF-U9UZ31-F1
#
_entry.id   AF-U9UZ31-F1
#
_cell.length_a   1.000
_cell.length_b   1.000
_cell.length_c   1.000
_cell.angle_alpha   90.00
_cell.angle_beta   90.00
_cell.angle_gamma   90.00
#
_symmetry.space_group_name_H-M   'P 1'
#
loop_
_entity.id
_entity.type
_entity.pdbx_description
1 polymer ?
#
loop_
_entity_poly.entity_id
_entity_poly.type
_entity_poly.pdbx_seq_one_letter_code
_entity_poly.pdbx_strand_id
1 'polypeptide(L)'
;MSIEFFSKLSQNYVEILEDNDYYDITIEVGEDPDVKIFRAHMIILRIRSPFLRRALTSEKKNDSNNLTHIKLPNISPETFQIILKYLYGGIFSLHEYDTIDVFKVLIAAEELLLQELVDYLQNYFIENQTEWMEKHFIELTNQISFKSNNLLELQQFCTNLMAKSPEKIFKSFDFTSLSEKSLILLIKRDDLQMKEVEIWEHILKWGLKRNENLIPDPDIWTDNDFKMIKDTLKNCLPLIRFYSLSSEEFVKKIRPYRKLFNQQLYENLLNSYLDPNFEPKDNNILIPRNLILLDEEIIESKIININIISIISRWIDRVDFNSKFSYLRELYLPYKFNLLLRGSQVGFTPEKFHKLCDNKSNTITFIKVRGTGEILGGYNPSIWKTSGGWGQSLD
;
A
#
# COMPACT_ATOMS: atom_id res chain seq x y z
N MET A 1 -23.39 2.97 -43.71
CA MET A 1 -23.89 2.38 -42.46
C MET A 1 -23.58 0.90 -42.54
N SER A 2 -22.66 0.41 -41.71
CA SER A 2 -22.37 -1.02 -41.59
C SER A 2 -23.38 -1.67 -40.65
N ILE A 3 -23.81 -2.89 -40.96
CA ILE A 3 -24.58 -3.75 -40.04
C ILE A 3 -23.62 -4.85 -39.60
N GLU A 4 -23.50 -5.03 -38.28
CA GLU A 4 -22.52 -5.92 -37.68
C GLU A 4 -23.20 -7.18 -37.16
N PHE A 5 -22.69 -8.35 -37.53
CA PHE A 5 -23.21 -9.67 -37.13
C PHE A 5 -22.21 -10.45 -36.27
N PHE A 6 -21.48 -9.75 -35.40
CA PHE A 6 -20.37 -10.33 -34.65
C PHE A 6 -20.79 -11.38 -33.62
N SER A 7 -22.00 -11.27 -33.04
CA SER A 7 -22.47 -12.24 -32.05
C SER A 7 -22.61 -13.66 -32.61
N LYS A 8 -23.18 -13.82 -33.81
CA LYS A 8 -23.29 -15.16 -34.42
C LYS A 8 -21.93 -15.68 -34.88
N LEU A 9 -21.08 -14.81 -35.43
CA LEU A 9 -19.70 -15.17 -35.79
C LEU A 9 -18.91 -15.67 -34.57
N SER A 10 -19.01 -14.97 -33.45
CA SER A 10 -18.41 -15.34 -32.16
C SER A 10 -18.89 -16.72 -31.69
N GLN A 11 -20.21 -16.96 -31.71
CA GLN A 11 -20.79 -18.27 -31.36
C GLN A 11 -20.28 -19.37 -32.27
N ASN A 12 -20.17 -19.12 -33.59
CA ASN A 12 -19.65 -20.11 -34.53
C ASN A 12 -18.18 -20.50 -34.23
N TYR A 13 -17.35 -19.57 -33.74
CA TYR A 13 -16.00 -19.93 -33.28
C TYR A 13 -16.03 -20.79 -32.01
N VAL A 14 -16.94 -20.53 -31.08
CA VAL A 14 -17.10 -21.39 -29.89
C VAL A 14 -17.59 -22.79 -30.28
N GLU A 15 -18.52 -22.90 -31.22
CA GLU A 15 -18.97 -24.19 -31.78
C GLU A 15 -17.78 -25.01 -32.34
N ILE A 16 -16.87 -24.37 -33.09
CA ILE A 16 -15.64 -25.01 -33.60
C ILE A 16 -14.75 -25.57 -32.47
N LEU A 17 -14.68 -24.89 -31.32
CA LEU A 17 -13.93 -25.37 -30.17
C LEU A 17 -14.57 -26.63 -29.56
N GLU A 18 -15.90 -26.71 -29.54
CA GLU A 18 -16.65 -27.82 -28.94
C GLU A 18 -16.67 -29.08 -29.82
N ASP A 19 -16.71 -28.90 -31.14
CA ASP A 19 -16.72 -29.99 -32.12
C ASP A 19 -15.42 -30.83 -32.10
N ASN A 20 -14.31 -30.28 -31.57
CA ASN A 20 -13.00 -30.93 -31.49
C ASN A 20 -12.43 -31.42 -32.84
N ASP A 21 -12.92 -30.88 -33.95
CA ASP A 21 -12.43 -31.17 -35.30
C ASP A 21 -11.30 -30.21 -35.71
N TYR A 22 -10.45 -30.64 -36.64
CA TYR A 22 -9.37 -29.84 -37.25
C TYR A 22 -8.36 -29.17 -36.29
N TYR A 23 -8.29 -29.62 -35.04
CA TYR A 23 -7.28 -29.14 -34.09
C TYR A 23 -5.87 -29.46 -34.59
N ASP A 24 -4.98 -28.47 -34.51
CA ASP A 24 -3.58 -28.56 -34.91
C ASP A 24 -2.63 -28.46 -33.70
N ILE A 25 -3.20 -28.39 -32.48
CA ILE A 25 -2.46 -28.31 -31.22
C ILE A 25 -3.18 -29.02 -30.07
N THR A 26 -2.37 -29.59 -29.16
CA THR A 26 -2.77 -29.98 -27.80
C THR A 26 -2.11 -29.10 -26.74
N ILE A 27 -2.84 -28.77 -25.69
CA ILE A 27 -2.37 -27.95 -24.57
C ILE A 27 -2.60 -28.75 -23.29
N GLU A 28 -1.53 -29.16 -22.63
CA GLU A 28 -1.59 -29.77 -21.30
C GLU A 28 -1.62 -28.66 -20.24
N VAL A 29 -2.64 -28.66 -19.39
CA VAL A 29 -2.90 -27.59 -18.42
C VAL A 29 -3.02 -28.19 -17.03
N GLY A 30 -2.44 -27.52 -16.04
CA GLY A 30 -2.39 -27.95 -14.65
C GLY A 30 -1.15 -28.77 -14.31
N GLU A 31 -1.06 -29.22 -13.06
CA GLU A 31 -0.01 -30.11 -12.53
C GLU A 31 -0.67 -31.34 -11.89
N ASP A 32 0.05 -32.47 -11.88
CA ASP A 32 -0.47 -33.73 -11.32
C ASP A 32 -0.93 -33.54 -9.86
N PRO A 33 -2.13 -34.03 -9.49
CA PRO A 33 -3.02 -34.93 -10.24
C PRO A 33 -4.06 -34.24 -11.14
N ASP A 34 -4.15 -32.91 -11.11
CA ASP A 34 -5.21 -32.13 -11.75
C ASP A 34 -4.77 -31.59 -13.12
N VAL A 35 -4.47 -32.53 -14.05
CA VAL A 35 -4.03 -32.23 -15.41
C VAL A 35 -5.13 -32.53 -16.42
N LYS A 36 -5.32 -31.62 -17.38
CA LYS A 36 -6.24 -31.81 -18.52
C LYS A 36 -5.59 -31.41 -19.83
N ILE A 37 -5.84 -32.21 -20.88
CA ILE A 37 -5.39 -31.92 -22.24
C ILE A 37 -6.54 -31.26 -23.01
N PHE A 38 -6.28 -30.07 -23.54
CA PHE A 38 -7.19 -29.33 -24.40
C PHE A 38 -6.77 -29.45 -25.86
N ARG A 39 -7.74 -29.56 -26.76
CA ARG A 39 -7.55 -29.50 -28.21
C ARG A 39 -7.97 -28.12 -28.70
N ALA A 40 -7.17 -27.51 -29.57
CA ALA A 40 -7.41 -26.14 -30.02
C ALA A 40 -6.80 -25.87 -31.41
N HIS A 41 -6.95 -24.62 -31.87
CA HIS A 41 -6.52 -24.13 -33.16
C HIS A 41 -5.45 -23.04 -33.00
N MET A 42 -4.23 -23.32 -33.46
CA MET A 42 -3.08 -22.42 -33.34
C MET A 42 -3.36 -21.04 -33.91
N ILE A 43 -4.11 -20.94 -35.02
CA ILE A 43 -4.40 -19.65 -35.67
C ILE A 43 -5.14 -18.69 -34.74
N ILE A 44 -6.13 -19.17 -33.99
CA ILE A 44 -6.92 -18.37 -33.06
C ILE A 44 -6.05 -17.98 -31.86
N LEU A 45 -5.36 -18.95 -31.26
CA LEU A 45 -4.51 -18.73 -30.08
C LEU A 45 -3.39 -17.71 -30.34
N ARG A 46 -2.73 -17.79 -31.51
CA ARG A 46 -1.63 -16.88 -31.88
C ARG A 46 -2.11 -15.46 -32.13
N ILE A 47 -3.34 -15.28 -32.61
CA ILE A 47 -3.90 -13.94 -32.86
C ILE A 47 -4.35 -13.31 -31.54
N ARG A 48 -4.98 -14.10 -30.67
CA ARG A 48 -5.65 -13.60 -29.46
C ARG A 48 -4.72 -13.47 -28.25
N SER A 49 -3.62 -14.22 -28.19
CA SER A 49 -2.65 -14.16 -27.09
C SER A 49 -1.22 -13.90 -27.62
N PRO A 50 -0.60 -12.76 -27.27
CA PRO A 50 0.81 -12.51 -27.53
C PRO A 50 1.75 -13.54 -26.90
N PHE A 51 1.40 -14.06 -25.72
CA PHE A 51 2.15 -15.13 -25.05
C PHE A 51 2.14 -16.41 -25.88
N LEU A 52 0.93 -16.93 -26.20
CA LEU A 52 0.79 -18.15 -26.98
C LEU A 52 1.39 -17.98 -28.39
N ARG A 53 1.28 -16.79 -28.99
CA ARG A 53 1.97 -16.49 -30.26
C ARG A 53 3.46 -16.75 -30.19
N ARG A 54 4.13 -16.32 -29.10
CA ARG A 54 5.56 -16.53 -28.90
C ARG A 54 5.86 -17.99 -28.63
N ALA A 55 5.17 -18.61 -27.68
CA ALA A 55 5.35 -20.01 -27.31
C ALA A 55 5.19 -20.97 -28.51
N LEU A 56 4.21 -20.72 -29.37
CA LEU A 56 3.94 -21.55 -30.55
C LEU A 56 4.87 -21.27 -31.74
N THR A 57 5.57 -20.13 -31.75
CA THR A 57 6.56 -19.84 -32.79
C THR A 57 7.91 -20.49 -32.49
N SER A 58 8.25 -20.72 -31.22
CA SER A 58 9.44 -21.50 -30.82
C SER A 58 9.30 -22.99 -31.12
N GLU A 59 8.12 -23.57 -30.92
CA GLU A 59 7.87 -25.02 -31.12
C GLU A 59 7.96 -25.46 -32.58
N LYS A 60 7.57 -24.59 -33.54
CA LYS A 60 7.64 -24.89 -34.98
C LYS A 60 9.04 -25.20 -35.52
N LYS A 61 10.11 -24.95 -34.74
CA LYS A 61 11.48 -25.26 -35.15
C LYS A 61 11.88 -26.72 -34.94
N ASN A 62 11.13 -27.50 -34.17
CA ASN A 62 11.66 -28.74 -33.59
C ASN A 62 11.14 -30.07 -34.18
N ASP A 63 10.01 -30.16 -34.89
CA ASP A 63 9.61 -31.43 -35.54
C ASP A 63 8.54 -31.24 -36.64
N SER A 64 8.64 -32.02 -37.72
CA SER A 64 7.80 -31.86 -38.93
C SER A 64 6.63 -32.85 -39.05
N ASN A 65 6.45 -33.80 -38.12
CA ASN A 65 5.40 -34.83 -38.21
C ASN A 65 4.57 -35.05 -36.94
N ASN A 66 4.85 -34.35 -35.84
CA ASN A 66 4.09 -34.47 -34.60
C ASN A 66 3.17 -33.26 -34.39
N LEU A 67 1.95 -33.50 -33.91
CA LEU A 67 1.01 -32.46 -33.51
C LEU A 67 1.68 -31.54 -32.47
N THR A 68 1.53 -30.22 -32.61
CA THR A 68 2.16 -29.27 -31.68
C THR A 68 1.60 -29.48 -30.27
N HIS A 69 2.48 -29.43 -29.26
CA HIS A 69 2.12 -29.65 -27.87
C HIS A 69 2.77 -28.58 -26.99
N ILE A 70 2.00 -27.97 -26.09
CA ILE A 70 2.52 -27.02 -25.09
C ILE A 70 1.99 -27.35 -23.70
N LYS A 71 2.70 -26.89 -22.67
CA LYS A 71 2.33 -27.08 -21.26
C LYS A 71 2.08 -25.73 -20.58
N LEU A 72 1.02 -25.66 -19.78
CA LEU A 72 0.64 -24.51 -18.94
C LEU A 72 0.39 -24.98 -17.50
N PRO A 73 1.45 -25.28 -16.72
CA PRO A 73 1.30 -25.86 -15.39
C PRO A 73 0.71 -24.90 -14.36
N ASN A 74 0.91 -23.59 -14.51
CA ASN A 74 0.49 -22.58 -13.52
C ASN A 74 -1.01 -22.24 -13.57
N ILE A 75 -1.76 -22.76 -14.54
CA ILE A 75 -3.18 -22.45 -14.75
C ILE A 75 -3.99 -23.71 -14.49
N SER A 76 -5.08 -23.61 -13.73
CA SER A 76 -5.96 -24.76 -13.51
C SER A 76 -6.75 -25.12 -14.79
N PRO A 77 -7.08 -26.40 -15.02
CA PRO A 77 -7.93 -26.81 -16.14
C PRO A 77 -9.23 -26.02 -16.26
N GLU A 78 -9.91 -25.77 -15.16
CA GLU A 78 -11.19 -25.05 -15.10
C GLU A 78 -11.00 -23.59 -15.54
N THR A 79 -9.98 -22.93 -15.01
CA THR A 79 -9.64 -21.54 -15.35
C THR A 79 -9.28 -21.42 -16.83
N PHE A 80 -8.46 -22.35 -17.34
CA PHE A 80 -8.08 -22.34 -18.74
C PHE A 80 -9.26 -22.62 -19.67
N GLN A 81 -10.22 -23.45 -19.27
CA GLN A 81 -11.43 -23.69 -20.05
C GLN A 81 -12.24 -22.40 -20.27
N ILE A 82 -12.32 -21.55 -19.24
CA ILE A 82 -12.97 -20.24 -19.32
C ILE A 82 -12.20 -19.30 -20.25
N ILE A 83 -10.87 -19.22 -20.07
CA ILE A 83 -9.99 -18.43 -20.94
C ILE A 83 -10.11 -18.89 -22.39
N LEU A 84 -10.15 -20.20 -22.65
CA LEU A 84 -10.21 -20.76 -23.99
C LEU A 84 -11.52 -20.37 -24.68
N LYS A 85 -12.66 -20.44 -23.97
CA LYS A 85 -13.93 -19.91 -24.50
C LYS A 85 -13.85 -18.41 -24.81
N TYR A 86 -13.21 -17.62 -23.94
CA TYR A 86 -12.96 -16.20 -24.20
C TYR A 86 -12.07 -15.96 -25.43
N LEU A 87 -11.04 -16.77 -25.65
CA LEU A 87 -10.15 -16.61 -26.81
C LEU A 87 -10.92 -16.82 -28.13
N TYR A 88 -11.86 -17.76 -28.17
CA TYR A 88 -12.65 -18.06 -29.37
C TYR A 88 -13.84 -17.12 -29.56
N GLY A 89 -14.64 -16.93 -28.50
CA GLY A 89 -15.88 -16.17 -28.57
C GLY A 89 -15.73 -14.69 -28.22
N GLY A 90 -14.70 -14.29 -27.47
CA GLY A 90 -14.63 -12.95 -26.89
C GLY A 90 -15.71 -12.70 -25.83
N ILE A 91 -16.30 -13.75 -25.26
CA ILE A 91 -17.38 -13.68 -24.27
C ILE A 91 -16.83 -14.13 -22.92
N PHE A 92 -17.13 -13.36 -21.87
CA PHE A 92 -16.86 -13.72 -20.49
C PHE A 92 -18.06 -13.30 -19.62
N SER A 93 -18.58 -14.23 -18.82
CA SER A 93 -19.80 -14.03 -18.03
C SER A 93 -19.46 -14.00 -16.54
N LEU A 94 -19.48 -12.81 -15.93
CA LEU A 94 -19.16 -12.64 -14.50
C LEU A 94 -20.14 -13.40 -13.58
N HIS A 95 -21.39 -13.58 -14.01
CA HIS A 95 -22.44 -14.20 -13.19
C HIS A 95 -22.34 -15.72 -13.09
N GLU A 96 -21.54 -16.35 -13.95
CA GLU A 96 -21.35 -17.81 -13.97
C GLU A 96 -20.30 -18.30 -12.99
N TYR A 97 -19.51 -17.39 -12.41
CA TYR A 97 -18.33 -17.70 -11.61
C TYR A 97 -18.37 -16.96 -10.27
N ASP A 98 -17.79 -17.56 -9.24
CA ASP A 98 -17.58 -16.87 -7.98
C ASP A 98 -16.39 -15.89 -8.09
N THR A 99 -16.26 -14.98 -7.11
CA THR A 99 -15.21 -13.95 -7.14
C THR A 99 -13.79 -14.54 -7.14
N ILE A 100 -13.59 -15.70 -6.52
CA ILE A 100 -12.28 -16.37 -6.47
C ILE A 100 -11.91 -16.90 -7.86
N ASP A 101 -12.86 -17.51 -8.57
CA ASP A 101 -12.65 -18.03 -9.92
C ASP A 101 -12.45 -16.90 -10.92
N VAL A 102 -13.21 -15.79 -10.81
CA VAL A 102 -12.95 -14.58 -11.60
C VAL A 102 -11.55 -14.03 -11.33
N PHE A 103 -11.06 -14.11 -10.10
CA PHE A 103 -9.71 -13.69 -9.76
C PHE A 103 -8.64 -14.60 -10.38
N LYS A 104 -8.82 -15.94 -10.33
CA LYS A 104 -7.93 -16.89 -11.03
C LYS A 104 -7.90 -16.61 -12.53
N VAL A 105 -9.04 -16.28 -13.14
CA VAL A 105 -9.11 -15.86 -14.55
C VAL A 105 -8.30 -14.61 -14.80
N LEU A 106 -8.34 -13.60 -13.93
CA LEU A 106 -7.50 -12.40 -14.04
C LEU A 106 -6.00 -12.75 -14.03
N ILE A 107 -5.57 -13.63 -13.11
CA ILE A 107 -4.16 -14.07 -13.02
C ILE A 107 -3.75 -14.84 -14.30
N ALA A 108 -4.58 -15.77 -14.76
CA ALA A 108 -4.31 -16.50 -16.00
C ALA A 108 -4.31 -15.58 -17.25
N ALA A 109 -5.18 -14.58 -17.28
CA ALA A 109 -5.24 -13.59 -18.35
C ALA A 109 -3.97 -12.73 -18.39
N GLU A 110 -3.40 -12.38 -17.24
CA GLU A 110 -2.12 -11.69 -17.14
C GLU A 110 -0.97 -12.54 -17.66
N GLU A 111 -0.88 -13.80 -17.23
CA GLU A 111 0.16 -14.75 -17.68
C GLU A 111 0.11 -14.95 -19.20
N LEU A 112 -1.10 -15.03 -19.76
CA LEU A 112 -1.34 -15.19 -21.19
C LEU A 112 -1.33 -13.87 -21.98
N LEU A 113 -1.06 -12.73 -21.32
CA LEU A 113 -1.00 -11.38 -21.90
C LEU A 113 -2.28 -10.96 -22.63
N LEU A 114 -3.44 -11.23 -22.04
CA LEU A 114 -4.76 -10.89 -22.56
C LEU A 114 -5.23 -9.51 -22.05
N GLN A 115 -4.55 -8.44 -22.50
CA GLN A 115 -4.70 -7.10 -21.92
C GLN A 115 -6.15 -6.60 -21.82
N GLU A 116 -6.96 -6.82 -22.87
CA GLU A 116 -8.39 -6.43 -22.88
C GLU A 116 -9.18 -7.03 -21.70
N LEU A 117 -8.95 -8.31 -21.40
CA LEU A 117 -9.60 -9.00 -20.29
C LEU A 117 -9.01 -8.56 -18.94
N VAL A 118 -7.69 -8.35 -18.88
CA VAL A 118 -6.99 -7.86 -17.69
C VAL A 118 -7.51 -6.49 -17.28
N ASP A 119 -7.61 -5.55 -18.22
CA ASP A 119 -8.10 -4.18 -17.96
C ASP A 119 -9.55 -4.20 -17.46
N TYR A 120 -10.41 -5.00 -18.10
CA TYR A 120 -11.80 -5.15 -17.68
C TYR A 120 -11.91 -5.72 -16.27
N LEU A 121 -11.21 -6.83 -15.99
CA LEU A 121 -11.30 -7.51 -14.70
C LEU A 121 -10.66 -6.69 -13.57
N GLN A 122 -9.56 -5.98 -13.81
CA GLN A 122 -8.99 -5.06 -12.81
C GLN A 122 -10.00 -3.99 -12.40
N ASN A 123 -10.64 -3.33 -13.37
CA ASN A 123 -11.68 -2.34 -13.09
C ASN A 123 -12.86 -2.95 -12.35
N TYR A 124 -13.32 -4.14 -12.75
CA TYR A 124 -14.37 -4.86 -12.05
C TYR A 124 -14.03 -5.09 -10.57
N PHE A 125 -12.81 -5.55 -10.26
CA PHE A 125 -12.37 -5.76 -8.88
C PHE A 125 -12.34 -4.46 -8.09
N ILE A 126 -11.72 -3.42 -8.65
CA ILE A 126 -11.59 -2.10 -8.03
C ILE A 126 -12.96 -1.48 -7.71
N GLU A 127 -13.88 -1.50 -8.67
CA GLU A 127 -15.18 -0.83 -8.54
C GLU A 127 -16.20 -1.64 -7.73
N ASN A 128 -16.16 -2.98 -7.81
CA ASN A 128 -17.26 -3.82 -7.32
C ASN A 128 -16.87 -4.82 -6.23
N GLN A 129 -15.58 -5.12 -6.03
CA GLN A 129 -15.12 -6.19 -5.13
C GLN A 129 -14.16 -5.70 -4.04
N THR A 130 -14.28 -4.43 -3.63
CA THR A 130 -13.40 -3.82 -2.61
C THR A 130 -13.39 -4.60 -1.30
N GLU A 131 -14.56 -4.94 -0.74
CA GLU A 131 -14.64 -5.69 0.52
C GLU A 131 -14.01 -7.09 0.41
N TRP A 132 -14.24 -7.77 -0.72
CA TRP A 132 -13.65 -9.08 -0.98
C TRP A 132 -12.12 -8.98 -1.05
N MET A 133 -11.58 -7.94 -1.69
CA MET A 133 -10.14 -7.73 -1.77
C MET A 133 -9.51 -7.38 -0.42
N GLU A 134 -10.19 -6.63 0.44
CA GLU A 134 -9.72 -6.38 1.80
C GLU A 134 -9.58 -7.70 2.59
N LYS A 135 -10.55 -8.61 2.44
CA LYS A 135 -10.54 -9.91 3.12
C LYS A 135 -9.45 -10.86 2.59
N HIS A 136 -9.17 -10.82 1.29
CA HIS A 136 -8.22 -11.76 0.64
C HIS A 136 -6.88 -11.11 0.30
N PHE A 137 -6.55 -9.94 0.84
CA PHE A 137 -5.37 -9.18 0.42
C PHE A 137 -4.07 -9.98 0.45
N ILE A 138 -3.86 -10.79 1.48
CA ILE A 138 -2.61 -11.55 1.61
C ILE A 138 -2.46 -12.52 0.45
N GLU A 139 -3.53 -13.24 0.10
CA GLU A 139 -3.59 -14.09 -1.08
C GLU A 139 -3.37 -13.28 -2.36
N LEU A 140 -4.05 -12.14 -2.50
CA LEU A 140 -3.87 -11.23 -3.63
C LEU A 140 -2.42 -10.80 -3.80
N THR A 141 -1.76 -10.35 -2.74
CA THR A 141 -0.36 -9.91 -2.83
C THR A 141 0.63 -11.01 -3.15
N ASN A 142 0.34 -12.23 -2.71
CA ASN A 142 1.17 -13.39 -3.01
C ASN A 142 1.00 -13.81 -4.47
N GLN A 143 -0.24 -13.81 -4.99
CA GLN A 143 -0.54 -14.21 -6.38
C GLN A 143 -0.24 -13.12 -7.41
N ILE A 144 -0.59 -11.87 -7.14
CA ILE A 144 -0.39 -10.73 -8.05
C ILE A 144 1.08 -10.46 -8.31
N SER A 145 2.00 -11.04 -7.52
CA SER A 145 3.45 -10.91 -7.70
C SER A 145 3.82 -9.45 -8.00
N PHE A 146 4.20 -8.68 -6.99
CA PHE A 146 4.78 -7.34 -7.18
C PHE A 146 6.11 -7.34 -8.00
N LYS A 147 6.39 -8.41 -8.78
CA LYS A 147 7.39 -8.47 -9.84
C LYS A 147 6.81 -8.20 -11.24
N SER A 148 5.52 -8.42 -11.51
CA SER A 148 4.92 -8.12 -12.83
C SER A 148 4.31 -6.71 -12.84
N ASN A 149 4.61 -5.96 -13.91
CA ASN A 149 4.13 -4.59 -14.09
C ASN A 149 2.72 -4.54 -14.71
N ASN A 150 2.06 -5.67 -14.92
CA ASN A 150 0.82 -5.73 -15.70
C ASN A 150 -0.44 -5.51 -14.85
N LEU A 151 -0.35 -5.59 -13.52
CA LEU A 151 -1.47 -5.38 -12.57
C LEU A 151 -1.27 -4.15 -11.67
N LEU A 152 -0.60 -3.12 -12.18
CA LEU A 152 -0.19 -1.95 -11.39
C LEU A 152 -1.38 -1.20 -10.78
N GLU A 153 -2.50 -1.10 -11.48
CA GLU A 153 -3.69 -0.40 -10.99
C GLU A 153 -4.28 -1.12 -9.78
N LEU A 154 -4.46 -2.44 -9.88
CA LEU A 154 -4.95 -3.26 -8.78
C LEU A 154 -3.96 -3.28 -7.61
N GLN A 155 -2.66 -3.39 -7.88
CA GLN A 155 -1.60 -3.31 -6.86
C GLN A 155 -1.63 -1.98 -6.10
N GLN A 156 -1.75 -0.86 -6.81
CA GLN A 156 -1.85 0.47 -6.21
C GLN A 156 -3.13 0.63 -5.41
N PHE A 157 -4.27 0.18 -5.94
CA PHE A 157 -5.56 0.22 -5.27
C PHE A 157 -5.52 -0.55 -3.96
N CYS A 158 -5.08 -1.82 -4.01
CA CYS A 158 -4.90 -2.65 -2.83
C CYS A 158 -3.98 -1.94 -1.83
N THR A 159 -2.78 -1.51 -2.23
CA THR A 159 -1.84 -0.84 -1.32
C THR A 159 -2.42 0.46 -0.69
N ASN A 160 -3.24 1.20 -1.42
CA ASN A 160 -3.94 2.39 -0.90
C ASN A 160 -5.00 2.03 0.14
N LEU A 161 -5.78 0.97 -0.09
CA LEU A 161 -6.74 0.47 0.91
C LEU A 161 -6.03 0.03 2.19
N MET A 162 -4.91 -0.68 2.04
CA MET A 162 -4.07 -1.14 3.15
C MET A 162 -3.57 0.00 4.01
N ALA A 163 -3.05 1.03 3.36
CA ALA A 163 -2.48 2.17 4.05
C ALA A 163 -3.54 2.88 4.90
N LYS A 164 -4.79 2.93 4.44
CA LYS A 164 -5.93 3.53 5.15
C LYS A 164 -6.46 2.68 6.30
N SER A 165 -6.33 1.36 6.25
CA SER A 165 -6.84 0.45 7.29
C SER A 165 -5.86 -0.69 7.59
N PRO A 166 -4.63 -0.38 8.02
CA PRO A 166 -3.56 -1.36 8.17
C PRO A 166 -3.87 -2.40 9.25
N GLU A 167 -4.64 -2.00 10.25
CA GLU A 167 -5.20 -2.85 11.31
C GLU A 167 -5.84 -4.14 10.77
N LYS A 168 -6.59 -4.06 9.66
CA LYS A 168 -7.26 -5.22 9.05
C LYS A 168 -6.27 -6.30 8.60
N ILE A 169 -5.07 -5.90 8.19
CA ILE A 169 -4.05 -6.80 7.65
C ILE A 169 -3.13 -7.28 8.75
N PHE A 170 -2.55 -6.35 9.50
CA PHE A 170 -1.56 -6.65 10.53
C PHE A 170 -2.14 -7.49 11.68
N LYS A 171 -3.44 -7.33 11.99
CA LYS A 171 -4.15 -8.18 12.97
C LYS A 171 -4.63 -9.52 12.39
N SER A 172 -4.59 -9.72 11.08
CA SER A 172 -4.95 -11.02 10.50
C SER A 172 -3.93 -12.09 10.89
N PHE A 173 -4.40 -13.34 11.01
CA PHE A 173 -3.54 -14.47 11.37
C PHE A 173 -2.43 -14.69 10.31
N ASP A 174 -2.75 -14.41 9.05
CA ASP A 174 -1.89 -14.76 7.91
C ASP A 174 -0.88 -13.67 7.55
N PHE A 175 -0.87 -12.52 8.21
CA PHE A 175 0.03 -11.40 7.88
C PHE A 175 1.50 -11.82 7.74
N THR A 176 1.93 -12.74 8.61
CA THR A 176 3.31 -13.24 8.62
C THR A 176 3.70 -14.02 7.34
N SER A 177 2.72 -14.42 6.53
CA SER A 177 2.94 -15.06 5.22
C SER A 177 3.32 -14.07 4.12
N LEU A 178 3.11 -12.76 4.31
CA LEU A 178 3.47 -11.73 3.33
C LEU A 178 4.94 -11.86 2.91
N SER A 179 5.18 -11.65 1.62
CA SER A 179 6.54 -11.52 1.09
C SER A 179 7.23 -10.27 1.64
N GLU A 180 8.56 -10.32 1.77
CA GLU A 180 9.36 -9.15 2.20
C GLU A 180 9.11 -7.93 1.30
N LYS A 181 8.94 -8.15 -0.02
CA LYS A 181 8.66 -7.07 -0.97
C LYS A 181 7.32 -6.38 -0.70
N SER A 182 6.26 -7.16 -0.48
CA SER A 182 4.93 -6.64 -0.15
C SER A 182 4.96 -5.86 1.17
N LEU A 183 5.70 -6.39 2.15
CA LEU A 183 5.87 -5.76 3.45
C LEU A 183 6.61 -4.41 3.34
N ILE A 184 7.69 -4.36 2.57
CA ILE A 184 8.44 -3.13 2.28
C ILE A 184 7.56 -2.08 1.60
N LEU A 185 6.77 -2.48 0.60
CA LEU A 185 5.86 -1.56 -0.11
C LEU A 185 4.85 -0.91 0.85
N LEU A 186 4.36 -1.65 1.85
CA LEU A 186 3.44 -1.14 2.84
C LEU A 186 4.14 -0.18 3.82
N ILE A 187 5.23 -0.61 4.47
CA ILE A 187 5.87 0.19 5.53
C ILE A 187 6.67 1.37 5.02
N LYS A 188 7.00 1.43 3.72
CA LYS A 188 7.64 2.60 3.10
C LYS A 188 6.71 3.81 3.03
N ARG A 189 5.39 3.62 3.11
CA ARG A 189 4.39 4.68 2.87
C ARG A 189 4.28 5.71 3.99
N ASP A 190 4.32 7.00 3.65
CA ASP A 190 4.12 8.09 4.61
C ASP A 190 2.69 8.20 5.15
N ASP A 191 1.71 7.69 4.43
CA ASP A 191 0.29 7.74 4.77
C ASP A 191 -0.26 6.45 5.40
N LEU A 192 0.63 5.54 5.83
CA LEU A 192 0.24 4.32 6.55
C LEU A 192 -0.36 4.67 7.93
N GLN A 193 -1.65 4.37 8.10
CA GLN A 193 -2.47 4.75 9.25
C GLN A 193 -2.24 3.87 10.49
N MET A 194 -1.01 3.82 11.01
CA MET A 194 -0.61 3.00 12.16
C MET A 194 0.50 3.68 12.97
N LYS A 195 0.52 3.50 14.30
CA LYS A 195 1.60 4.03 15.14
C LYS A 195 2.92 3.31 14.85
N GLU A 196 4.04 4.03 14.94
CA GLU A 196 5.33 3.45 14.58
C GLU A 196 5.74 2.29 15.50
N VAL A 197 5.40 2.34 16.79
CA VAL A 197 5.64 1.23 17.72
C VAL A 197 4.89 -0.04 17.30
N GLU A 198 3.65 0.10 16.82
CA GLU A 198 2.85 -1.03 16.36
C GLU A 198 3.44 -1.62 15.09
N ILE A 199 3.88 -0.78 14.15
CA ILE A 199 4.57 -1.24 12.94
C ILE A 199 5.81 -2.04 13.33
N TRP A 200 6.64 -1.51 14.25
CA TRP A 200 7.82 -2.23 14.76
C TRP A 200 7.46 -3.61 15.32
N GLU A 201 6.44 -3.70 16.18
CA GLU A 201 6.01 -4.97 16.77
C GLU A 201 5.58 -5.99 15.72
N HIS A 202 4.85 -5.55 14.68
CA HIS A 202 4.43 -6.42 13.60
C HIS A 202 5.61 -6.86 12.71
N ILE A 203 6.55 -5.96 12.42
CA ILE A 203 7.77 -6.31 11.67
C ILE A 203 8.61 -7.32 12.45
N LEU A 204 8.77 -7.12 13.75
CA LEU A 204 9.47 -8.07 14.61
C LEU A 204 8.76 -9.43 14.61
N LYS A 205 7.44 -9.47 14.76
CA LYS A 205 6.63 -10.69 14.68
C LYS A 205 6.80 -11.41 13.33
N TRP A 206 6.82 -10.66 12.23
CA TRP A 206 7.09 -11.20 10.89
C TRP A 206 8.50 -11.81 10.80
N GLY A 207 9.52 -11.11 11.31
CA GLY A 207 10.90 -11.62 11.35
C GLY A 207 11.05 -12.89 12.18
N LEU A 208 10.40 -12.94 13.34
CA LEU A 208 10.39 -14.11 14.23
C LEU A 208 9.72 -15.32 13.58
N LYS A 209 8.62 -15.12 12.85
CA LYS A 209 7.96 -16.22 12.11
C LYS A 209 8.84 -16.79 10.99
N ARG A 210 9.75 -16.02 10.41
CA ARG A 210 10.74 -16.53 9.45
C ARG A 210 11.88 -17.30 10.12
N ASN A 211 12.00 -17.21 11.44
CA ASN A 211 13.02 -17.84 12.26
C ASN A 211 12.34 -18.61 13.41
N GLU A 212 11.43 -19.55 13.09
CA GLU A 212 10.50 -20.20 14.04
C GLU A 212 11.15 -20.89 15.24
N ASN A 213 12.45 -21.17 15.17
CA ASN A 213 13.20 -21.78 16.27
C ASN A 213 13.51 -20.80 17.42
N LEU A 214 13.26 -19.50 17.24
CA LEU A 214 13.56 -18.48 18.24
C LEU A 214 12.36 -18.20 19.14
N ILE A 215 12.61 -18.27 20.45
CA ILE A 215 11.68 -17.81 21.48
C ILE A 215 11.66 -16.27 21.44
N PRO A 216 10.51 -15.59 21.49
CA PRO A 216 10.41 -14.13 21.37
C PRO A 216 10.80 -13.41 22.68
N ASP A 217 11.98 -13.71 23.19
CA ASP A 217 12.55 -13.13 24.40
C ASP A 217 14.02 -12.71 24.15
N PRO A 218 14.30 -11.40 23.97
CA PRO A 218 15.63 -10.92 23.64
C PRO A 218 16.65 -11.12 24.77
N ASP A 219 16.21 -11.35 26.02
CA ASP A 219 17.13 -11.53 27.16
C ASP A 219 17.85 -12.88 27.11
N ILE A 220 17.26 -13.87 26.44
CA ILE A 220 17.85 -15.21 26.26
C ILE A 220 18.54 -15.41 24.90
N TRP A 221 18.50 -14.41 24.02
CA TRP A 221 19.09 -14.50 22.68
C TRP A 221 20.61 -14.46 22.70
N THR A 222 21.21 -15.37 21.95
CA THR A 222 22.64 -15.36 21.62
C THR A 222 22.95 -14.32 20.54
N ASP A 223 24.23 -13.98 20.37
CA ASP A 223 24.64 -13.06 19.30
C ASP A 223 24.32 -13.59 17.90
N ASN A 224 24.27 -14.93 17.73
CA ASN A 224 23.85 -15.56 16.48
C ASN A 224 22.36 -15.38 16.22
N ASP A 225 21.51 -15.48 17.26
CA ASP A 225 20.07 -15.27 17.13
C ASP A 225 19.75 -13.83 16.71
N PHE A 226 20.43 -12.86 17.34
CA PHE A 226 20.35 -11.46 16.93
C PHE A 226 20.80 -11.25 15.48
N LYS A 227 21.87 -11.93 15.05
CA LYS A 227 22.36 -11.84 13.67
C LYS A 227 21.33 -12.38 12.68
N MET A 228 20.70 -13.53 12.96
CA MET A 228 19.67 -14.12 12.09
C MET A 228 18.47 -13.19 11.90
N ILE A 229 17.95 -12.62 12.99
CA ILE A 229 16.83 -11.67 12.92
C ILE A 229 17.25 -10.37 12.22
N LYS A 230 18.46 -9.87 12.49
CA LYS A 230 19.00 -8.68 11.84
C LYS A 230 19.13 -8.85 10.32
N ASP A 231 19.62 -10.02 9.88
CA ASP A 231 19.74 -10.33 8.46
C ASP A 231 18.36 -10.45 7.80
N THR A 232 17.39 -11.07 8.49
CA THR A 232 15.99 -11.17 8.05
C THR A 232 15.31 -9.81 7.90
N LEU A 233 15.54 -8.90 8.85
CA LEU A 233 14.88 -7.59 8.89
C LEU A 233 15.70 -6.48 8.22
N LYS A 234 16.83 -6.80 7.60
CA LYS A 234 17.82 -5.83 7.09
C LYS A 234 17.21 -4.75 6.20
N ASN A 235 16.26 -5.11 5.33
CA ASN A 235 15.63 -4.16 4.42
C ASN A 235 14.41 -3.46 5.02
N CYS A 236 13.84 -4.01 6.10
CA CYS A 236 12.69 -3.43 6.80
C CYS A 236 13.12 -2.42 7.87
N LEU A 237 14.20 -2.69 8.62
CA LEU A 237 14.68 -1.83 9.71
C LEU A 237 14.87 -0.37 9.30
N PRO A 238 15.49 -0.03 8.15
CA PRO A 238 15.68 1.36 7.75
C PRO A 238 14.38 2.10 7.41
N LEU A 239 13.27 1.40 7.25
CA LEU A 239 11.96 1.98 6.93
C LEU A 239 11.13 2.31 8.18
N ILE A 240 11.61 1.89 9.36
CA ILE A 240 10.97 2.17 10.65
C ILE A 240 11.47 3.50 11.20
N ARG A 241 10.54 4.33 11.65
CA ARG A 241 10.77 5.73 12.06
C ARG A 241 11.09 5.81 13.55
N PHE A 242 12.21 5.21 13.94
CA PHE A 242 12.52 5.00 15.36
C PHE A 242 12.58 6.29 16.22
N TYR A 243 12.81 7.44 15.61
CA TYR A 243 12.79 8.74 16.30
C TYR A 243 11.38 9.21 16.68
N SER A 244 10.34 8.61 16.08
CA SER A 244 8.93 8.96 16.25
C SER A 244 8.23 8.15 17.34
N LEU A 245 8.96 7.37 18.13
CA LEU A 245 8.43 6.69 19.29
C LEU A 245 8.45 7.61 20.51
N SER A 246 7.65 7.27 21.52
CA SER A 246 7.79 7.85 22.85
C SER A 246 9.03 7.29 23.56
N SER A 247 9.52 8.02 24.58
CA SER A 247 10.63 7.52 25.42
C SER A 247 10.27 6.21 26.13
N GLU A 248 9.02 6.04 26.53
CA GLU A 248 8.52 4.81 27.16
C GLU A 248 8.54 3.64 26.18
N GLU A 249 8.02 3.84 24.97
CA GLU A 249 8.00 2.84 23.90
C GLU A 249 9.42 2.45 23.51
N PHE A 250 10.33 3.42 23.36
CA PHE A 250 11.74 3.14 23.08
C PHE A 250 12.36 2.24 24.14
N VAL A 251 12.21 2.57 25.43
CA VAL A 251 12.79 1.80 26.53
C VAL A 251 12.19 0.40 26.63
N LYS A 252 10.88 0.24 26.41
CA LYS A 252 10.20 -1.06 26.57
C LYS A 252 10.28 -1.95 25.33
N LYS A 253 10.27 -1.36 24.13
CA LYS A 253 10.07 -2.11 22.87
C LYS A 253 11.28 -2.12 21.95
N ILE A 254 12.17 -1.12 22.04
CA ILE A 254 13.36 -1.03 21.17
C ILE A 254 14.63 -1.44 21.92
N ARG A 255 14.84 -0.90 23.12
CA ARG A 255 16.05 -1.13 23.93
C ARG A 255 16.36 -2.62 24.17
N PRO A 256 15.40 -3.52 24.44
CA PRO A 256 15.70 -4.95 24.57
C PRO A 256 16.37 -5.53 23.31
N TYR A 257 16.01 -5.01 22.14
CA TYR A 257 16.52 -5.45 20.83
C TYR A 257 17.69 -4.62 20.30
N ARG A 258 18.38 -3.86 21.16
CA ARG A 258 19.48 -2.95 20.78
C ARG A 258 20.57 -3.58 19.87
N LYS A 259 20.83 -4.88 20.01
CA LYS A 259 21.82 -5.61 19.21
C LYS A 259 21.43 -5.78 17.73
N LEU A 260 20.16 -5.58 17.37
CA LEU A 260 19.71 -5.57 15.97
C LEU A 260 20.22 -4.34 15.22
N PHE A 261 20.50 -3.26 15.92
CA PHE A 261 20.92 -2.00 15.33
C PHE A 261 22.42 -1.99 15.07
N ASN A 262 22.88 -1.08 14.21
CA ASN A 262 24.29 -0.73 14.20
C ASN A 262 24.59 0.16 15.42
N GLN A 263 25.82 0.08 15.95
CA GLN A 263 26.16 0.76 17.21
C GLN A 263 25.98 2.28 17.11
N GLN A 264 26.41 2.90 16.00
CA GLN A 264 26.30 4.35 15.80
C GLN A 264 24.84 4.84 15.79
N LEU A 265 23.96 4.13 15.07
CA LEU A 265 22.55 4.43 14.95
C LEU A 265 21.85 4.28 16.30
N TYR A 266 22.16 3.21 17.03
CA TYR A 266 21.58 3.00 18.36
C TYR A 266 22.01 4.09 19.34
N GLU A 267 23.29 4.47 19.36
CA GLU A 267 23.78 5.56 20.21
C GLU A 267 23.17 6.91 19.81
N ASN A 268 23.05 7.22 18.52
CA ASN A 268 22.36 8.43 18.06
C ASN A 268 20.89 8.43 18.51
N LEU A 269 20.22 7.30 18.37
CA LEU A 269 18.82 7.15 18.77
C LEU A 269 18.67 7.34 20.28
N LEU A 270 19.49 6.64 21.08
CA LEU A 270 19.52 6.74 22.53
C LEU A 270 19.78 8.18 22.99
N ASN A 271 20.82 8.82 22.47
CA ASN A 271 21.16 10.19 22.83
C ASN A 271 20.05 11.18 22.49
N SER A 272 19.33 10.96 21.38
CA SER A 272 18.17 11.80 21.06
C SER A 272 17.08 11.75 22.14
N TYR A 273 16.91 10.62 22.83
CA TYR A 273 15.92 10.47 23.92
C TYR A 273 16.44 10.97 25.28
N LEU A 274 17.76 11.07 25.46
CA LEU A 274 18.38 11.48 26.72
C LEU A 274 18.77 12.96 26.78
N ASP A 275 19.18 13.54 25.65
CA ASP A 275 19.65 14.92 25.55
C ASP A 275 18.77 15.73 24.58
N PRO A 276 17.95 16.67 25.08
CA PRO A 276 17.13 17.56 24.25
C PRO A 276 17.92 18.43 23.27
N ASN A 277 19.22 18.63 23.48
CA ASN A 277 20.08 19.42 22.60
C ASN A 277 20.81 18.56 21.55
N PHE A 278 20.69 17.24 21.62
CA PHE A 278 21.37 16.34 20.71
C PHE A 278 20.80 16.43 19.29
N GLU A 279 21.58 16.89 18.33
CA GLU A 279 21.18 16.86 16.92
C GLU A 279 21.63 15.51 16.30
N PRO A 280 20.68 14.64 15.88
CA PRO A 280 21.04 13.39 15.27
C PRO A 280 21.75 13.63 13.93
N LYS A 281 22.91 12.99 13.76
CA LYS A 281 23.81 13.17 12.60
C LYS A 281 23.49 12.23 11.43
N ASP A 282 22.33 11.58 11.47
CA ASP A 282 21.94 10.61 10.47
C ASP A 282 21.44 11.33 9.21
N ASN A 283 22.06 11.02 8.07
CA ASN A 283 21.82 11.76 6.82
C ASN A 283 20.39 11.57 6.25
N ASN A 284 19.61 10.59 6.73
CA ASN A 284 18.30 10.22 6.18
C ASN A 284 17.30 9.85 7.29
N ILE A 285 17.00 10.79 8.20
CA ILE A 285 15.99 10.56 9.24
C ILE A 285 14.58 10.65 8.63
N LEU A 286 13.79 9.61 8.84
CA LEU A 286 12.38 9.60 8.44
C LEU A 286 11.54 10.40 9.44
N ILE A 287 10.70 11.30 8.94
CA ILE A 287 9.74 12.08 9.74
C ILE A 287 8.50 11.25 10.11
N PRO A 288 7.79 11.56 11.19
CA PRO A 288 6.58 10.83 11.59
C PRO A 288 5.56 10.68 10.44
N ARG A 289 4.81 9.57 10.43
CA ARG A 289 3.78 9.28 9.42
C ARG A 289 2.67 10.31 9.46
N ASN A 290 2.12 10.63 8.29
CA ASN A 290 0.97 11.50 8.15
C ASN A 290 -0.31 10.72 8.49
N LEU A 291 -0.55 10.57 9.80
CA LEU A 291 -1.76 9.93 10.30
C LEU A 291 -2.99 10.85 10.12
N ILE A 292 -4.03 10.29 9.53
CA ILE A 292 -5.39 10.82 9.48
C ILE A 292 -6.08 10.26 10.72
N LEU A 293 -6.33 11.11 11.71
CA LEU A 293 -7.15 10.72 12.85
C LEU A 293 -8.57 10.45 12.35
N LEU A 294 -9.02 9.20 12.43
CA LEU A 294 -10.33 8.77 11.94
C LEU A 294 -11.48 9.21 12.87
N ASP A 295 -11.18 9.50 14.14
CA ASP A 295 -12.17 9.83 15.17
C ASP A 295 -12.21 11.33 15.54
N GLU A 296 -11.29 12.14 15.00
CA GLU A 296 -11.26 13.59 15.21
C GLU A 296 -11.45 14.31 13.88
N GLU A 297 -12.24 15.39 13.87
CA GLU A 297 -12.47 16.22 12.67
C GLU A 297 -11.15 16.49 11.95
N ILE A 298 -10.96 15.82 10.80
CA ILE A 298 -9.75 15.91 10.01
C ILE A 298 -9.50 17.40 9.72
N ILE A 299 -8.31 17.88 10.07
CA ILE A 299 -7.86 19.22 9.65
C ILE A 299 -7.67 19.16 8.13
N GLU A 300 -8.75 19.40 7.39
CA GLU A 300 -8.72 19.52 5.95
C GLU A 300 -7.91 20.75 5.58
N SER A 301 -6.62 20.58 5.34
CA SER A 301 -5.73 21.66 4.97
C SER A 301 -4.92 21.31 3.74
N LYS A 302 -4.81 22.27 2.82
CA LYS A 302 -3.93 22.20 1.66
C LYS A 302 -2.55 22.83 1.94
N ILE A 303 -2.36 23.39 3.13
CA ILE A 303 -1.15 24.15 3.49
C ILE A 303 -0.36 23.47 4.60
N ILE A 304 -1.00 22.76 5.53
CA ILE A 304 -0.34 22.10 6.66
C ILE A 304 -0.82 20.65 6.78
N ASN A 305 0.01 19.81 7.40
CA ASN A 305 -0.32 18.43 7.77
C ASN A 305 -0.33 18.27 9.30
N ILE A 306 -0.65 17.06 9.75
CA ILE A 306 -0.74 16.76 11.18
C ILE A 306 0.59 16.91 11.93
N ASN A 307 1.72 16.69 11.25
CA ASN A 307 3.05 16.88 11.81
C ASN A 307 3.28 18.34 12.21
N ILE A 308 2.86 19.29 11.36
CA ILE A 308 2.95 20.73 11.67
C ILE A 308 2.06 21.10 12.86
N ILE A 309 0.85 20.54 12.91
CA ILE A 309 -0.09 20.75 14.02
C ILE A 309 0.48 20.22 15.33
N SER A 310 1.11 19.04 15.31
CA SER A 310 1.78 18.45 16.46
C SER A 310 2.90 19.35 16.98
N ILE A 311 3.75 19.87 16.09
CA ILE A 311 4.84 20.80 16.45
C ILE A 311 4.29 22.05 17.13
N ILE A 312 3.24 22.65 16.58
CA ILE A 312 2.68 23.89 17.14
C ILE A 312 1.98 23.64 18.48
N SER A 313 1.30 22.49 18.62
CA SER A 313 0.70 22.09 19.89
C SER A 313 1.78 21.96 20.98
N ARG A 314 2.93 21.36 20.64
CA ARG A 314 4.10 21.28 21.53
C ARG A 314 4.63 22.66 21.91
N TRP A 315 4.69 23.61 20.97
CA TRP A 315 5.12 24.98 21.25
C TRP A 315 4.16 25.71 22.19
N ILE A 316 2.85 25.56 22.00
CA ILE A 316 1.82 26.16 22.86
C ILE A 316 1.95 25.64 24.29
N ASP A 317 2.06 24.32 24.46
CA ASP A 317 2.20 23.70 25.79
C ASP A 317 3.61 23.76 26.37
N ARG A 318 4.57 24.29 25.61
CA ARG A 318 6.00 24.28 25.93
C ARG A 318 6.51 22.87 26.25
N VAL A 319 6.00 21.86 25.55
CA VAL A 319 6.47 20.48 25.62
C VAL A 319 7.62 20.31 24.65
N ASP A 320 8.78 19.84 25.14
CA ASP A 320 9.99 19.65 24.34
C ASP A 320 10.39 20.91 23.52
N PHE A 321 9.99 22.10 23.95
CA PHE A 321 10.15 23.34 23.17
C PHE A 321 11.63 23.72 22.96
N ASN A 322 12.49 23.31 23.88
CA ASN A 322 13.95 23.46 23.76
C ASN A 322 14.58 22.44 22.82
N SER A 323 13.86 21.35 22.49
CA SER A 323 14.36 20.35 21.55
C SER A 323 14.18 20.83 20.12
N LYS A 324 15.31 21.07 19.45
CA LYS A 324 15.34 21.43 18.03
C LYS A 324 14.80 20.33 17.10
N PHE A 325 14.65 19.11 17.60
CA PHE A 325 14.23 17.94 16.84
C PHE A 325 12.92 17.34 17.36
N SER A 326 12.14 18.09 18.16
CA SER A 326 10.81 17.69 18.63
C SER A 326 9.85 17.30 17.48
N TYR A 327 10.07 17.82 16.27
CA TYR A 327 9.34 17.46 15.06
C TYR A 327 9.51 15.99 14.61
N LEU A 328 10.52 15.28 15.12
CA LEU A 328 10.75 13.87 14.83
C LEU A 328 10.00 12.94 15.77
N ARG A 329 9.51 13.44 16.91
CA ARG A 329 8.86 12.67 17.98
C ARG A 329 7.44 12.25 17.60
N GLU A 330 6.86 11.41 18.43
CA GLU A 330 5.46 11.03 18.31
C GLU A 330 4.53 12.24 18.20
N LEU A 331 3.40 12.05 17.52
CA LEU A 331 2.39 13.09 17.36
C LEU A 331 1.84 13.52 18.72
N TYR A 332 1.85 14.82 18.97
CA TYR A 332 1.32 15.45 20.17
C TYR A 332 0.13 16.32 19.80
N LEU A 333 -1.07 15.81 20.02
CA LEU A 333 -2.31 16.41 19.56
C LEU A 333 -3.32 16.51 20.73
N PRO A 334 -3.06 17.37 21.74
CA PRO A 334 -3.94 17.48 22.91
C PRO A 334 -5.19 18.33 22.63
N TYR A 335 -5.31 18.91 21.44
CA TYR A 335 -6.33 19.90 21.10
C TYR A 335 -7.23 19.43 19.97
N LYS A 336 -8.54 19.68 20.12
CA LYS A 336 -9.48 19.69 19.00
C LYS A 336 -9.41 21.04 18.28
N PHE A 337 -8.97 21.03 17.02
CA PHE A 337 -8.87 22.23 16.19
C PHE A 337 -10.17 22.48 15.41
N ASN A 338 -10.84 23.60 15.70
CA ASN A 338 -12.03 24.03 14.97
C ASN A 338 -11.66 25.09 13.92
N LEU A 339 -11.99 24.83 12.65
CA LEU A 339 -11.74 25.79 11.57
C LEU A 339 -12.65 27.02 11.69
N LEU A 340 -12.06 28.18 11.99
CA LEU A 340 -12.79 29.45 12.06
C LEU A 340 -12.93 30.13 10.69
N LEU A 341 -11.83 30.21 9.94
CA LEU A 341 -11.78 30.91 8.67
C LEU A 341 -10.81 30.21 7.70
N ARG A 342 -11.27 30.02 6.46
CA ARG A 342 -10.45 29.55 5.34
C ARG A 342 -10.49 30.55 4.20
N GLY A 343 -9.43 31.34 4.06
CA GLY A 343 -9.38 32.43 3.09
C GLY A 343 -9.57 31.99 1.63
N SER A 344 -9.24 30.75 1.27
CA SER A 344 -9.51 30.21 -0.08
C SER A 344 -10.98 29.94 -0.38
N GLN A 345 -11.84 29.84 0.65
CA GLN A 345 -13.29 29.67 0.49
C GLN A 345 -14.03 31.00 0.66
N VAL A 346 -13.64 31.80 1.66
CA VAL A 346 -14.38 33.01 2.03
C VAL A 346 -13.66 34.30 1.67
N GLY A 347 -12.42 34.28 1.20
CA GLY A 347 -11.59 35.48 0.96
C GLY A 347 -10.88 35.99 2.21
N PHE A 348 -10.08 37.06 2.05
CA PHE A 348 -9.15 37.57 3.08
C PHE A 348 -9.51 38.97 3.61
N THR A 349 -10.78 39.37 3.53
CA THR A 349 -11.21 40.71 3.94
C THR A 349 -11.28 40.83 5.47
N PRO A 350 -10.85 41.96 6.07
CA PRO A 350 -10.96 42.21 7.51
C PRO A 350 -12.38 42.04 8.05
N GLU A 351 -13.40 42.49 7.29
CA GLU A 351 -14.81 42.34 7.66
C GLU A 351 -15.20 40.87 7.91
N LYS A 352 -14.84 39.97 6.98
CA LYS A 352 -15.11 38.53 7.13
C LYS A 352 -14.31 37.91 8.27
N PHE A 353 -13.07 38.35 8.50
CA PHE A 353 -12.28 37.90 9.64
C PHE A 353 -12.97 38.25 10.95
N HIS A 354 -13.33 39.52 11.16
CA HIS A 354 -14.01 39.95 12.38
C HIS A 354 -15.37 39.28 12.56
N LYS A 355 -16.12 39.07 11.47
CA LYS A 355 -17.39 38.32 11.52
C LYS A 355 -17.25 36.88 12.03
N LEU A 356 -16.14 36.19 11.73
CA LEU A 356 -15.94 34.77 12.07
C LEU A 356 -15.07 34.55 13.32
N CYS A 357 -14.12 35.44 13.57
CA CYS A 357 -13.08 35.27 14.59
C CYS A 357 -13.27 36.15 15.83
N ASP A 358 -14.08 37.21 15.79
CA ASP A 358 -14.28 38.05 16.99
C ASP A 358 -14.90 37.23 18.14
N ASN A 359 -14.48 37.57 19.36
CA ASN A 359 -14.80 36.86 20.60
C ASN A 359 -14.24 35.43 20.68
N LYS A 360 -13.31 35.05 19.79
CA LYS A 360 -12.54 33.80 19.88
C LYS A 360 -11.15 34.09 20.44
N SER A 361 -10.65 33.22 21.30
CA SER A 361 -9.28 33.19 21.84
C SER A 361 -8.58 31.89 21.46
N ASN A 362 -7.30 31.74 21.81
CA ASN A 362 -6.48 30.55 21.58
C ASN A 362 -6.51 30.10 20.10
N THR A 363 -6.33 31.07 19.20
CA THR A 363 -6.42 30.85 17.76
C THR A 363 -5.04 30.66 17.15
N ILE A 364 -4.92 29.80 16.16
CA ILE A 364 -3.70 29.66 15.34
C ILE A 364 -4.01 30.14 13.93
N THR A 365 -3.11 30.92 13.37
CA THR A 365 -3.20 31.40 11.98
C THR A 365 -2.11 30.79 11.14
N PHE A 366 -2.45 30.37 9.92
CA PHE A 366 -1.52 29.88 8.91
C PHE A 366 -1.77 30.58 7.58
N ILE A 367 -0.71 31.09 6.97
CA ILE A 367 -0.73 31.82 5.70
C ILE A 367 0.37 31.23 4.82
N LYS A 368 0.00 30.70 3.65
CA LYS A 368 0.96 30.24 2.65
C LYS A 368 1.31 31.36 1.68
N VAL A 369 2.58 31.69 1.57
CA VAL A 369 3.07 32.70 0.63
C VAL A 369 3.06 32.12 -0.78
N ARG A 370 2.48 32.85 -1.73
CA ARG A 370 2.30 32.40 -3.11
C ARG A 370 3.66 32.28 -3.80
N GLY A 371 3.94 31.11 -4.36
CA GLY A 371 5.14 30.87 -5.18
C GLY A 371 6.43 30.58 -4.40
N THR A 372 6.47 30.81 -3.09
CA THR A 372 7.68 30.53 -2.27
C THR A 372 7.58 29.21 -1.50
N GLY A 373 6.35 28.73 -1.25
CA GLY A 373 6.12 27.54 -0.43
C GLY A 373 6.21 27.79 1.07
N GLU A 374 6.58 29.00 1.50
CA GLU A 374 6.68 29.39 2.91
C GLU A 374 5.30 29.41 3.57
N ILE A 375 5.27 29.01 4.84
CA ILE A 375 4.09 29.05 5.69
C ILE A 375 4.43 29.98 6.86
N LEU A 376 3.70 31.08 6.94
CA LEU A 376 3.76 32.06 8.02
C LEU A 376 2.58 31.84 8.95
N GLY A 377 2.71 32.26 10.20
CA GLY A 377 1.65 32.05 11.16
C GLY A 377 2.00 32.49 12.56
N GLY A 378 1.07 32.25 13.46
CA GLY A 378 1.24 32.53 14.87
C GLY A 378 0.08 32.02 15.69
N TYR A 379 0.36 31.75 16.96
CA TYR A 379 -0.63 31.50 17.98
C TYR A 379 -1.01 32.82 18.65
N ASN A 380 -2.29 33.08 18.80
CA ASN A 380 -2.82 34.20 19.56
C ASN A 380 -3.67 33.66 20.73
N PRO A 381 -3.20 33.78 21.98
CA PRO A 381 -3.95 33.39 23.17
C PRO A 381 -5.09 34.37 23.50
N SER A 382 -5.02 35.61 23.00
CA SER A 382 -5.96 36.68 23.35
C SER A 382 -7.25 36.62 22.54
N ILE A 383 -8.32 37.19 23.11
CA ILE A 383 -9.61 37.32 22.43
C ILE A 383 -9.52 38.35 21.30
N TRP A 384 -9.92 37.99 20.08
CA TRP A 384 -10.09 38.93 18.97
C TRP A 384 -11.24 39.90 19.21
N LYS A 385 -10.99 41.20 18.96
CA LYS A 385 -11.97 42.29 19.09
C LYS A 385 -11.81 43.26 17.94
N THR A 386 -12.93 43.87 17.51
CA THR A 386 -12.97 44.89 16.46
C THR A 386 -12.51 46.29 16.93
N SER A 387 -12.22 46.48 18.23
CA SER A 387 -11.76 47.77 18.77
C SER A 387 -10.39 48.14 18.19
N GLY A 388 -10.24 49.36 17.67
CA GLY A 388 -9.07 49.85 16.90
C GLY A 388 -7.75 50.02 17.66
N GLY A 389 -7.40 49.09 18.56
CA GLY A 389 -6.13 49.03 19.26
C GLY A 389 -5.38 47.74 18.96
N TRP A 390 -4.07 47.73 19.26
CA TRP A 390 -3.25 46.53 19.22
C TRP A 390 -3.19 45.90 20.61
N GLY A 391 -3.36 44.57 20.68
CA GLY A 391 -3.11 43.79 21.89
C GLY A 391 -1.69 43.23 21.88
N GLN A 392 -1.07 43.12 23.06
CA GLN A 392 0.21 42.45 23.24
C GLN A 392 0.00 41.25 24.16
N SER A 393 0.40 40.05 23.73
CA SER A 393 0.58 38.90 24.63
C SER A 393 2.06 38.77 24.97
N LEU A 394 2.35 38.40 26.22
CA LEU A 394 3.71 38.23 26.76
C LEU A 394 4.17 36.76 26.74
N ASP A 395 3.50 35.93 25.94
CA ASP A 395 3.70 34.47 25.90
C ASP A 395 4.93 34.04 25.10
#